data_AF-A0A9C9K2P6-F1
#
_entry.id   AF-A0A9C9K2P6-F1
#
_cell.length_a   1.000
_cell.length_b   1.000
_cell.length_c   1.000
_cell.angle_alpha   90.00
_cell.angle_beta   90.00
_cell.angle_gamma   90.00
#
_symmetry.space_group_name_H-M   'P 1'
#
loop_
_entity.id
_entity.type
_entity.pdbx_description
1 polymer ?
#
loop_
_entity_poly.entity_id
_entity_poly.type
_entity_poly.pdbx_seq_one_letter_code
_entity_poly.pdbx_strand_id
1 'polypeptide(L)' 'MQKATRKRILDLCKKNDIKFVQLWSTDILGQLKSLTLTSEKLPSALEEGASFDGSSVE' A
#
# COMPACT_ATOMS: atom_id res chain seq x y z
N MET A 1 3.94 -12.36 -14.39
CA MET A 1 3.41 -12.34 -13.01
C MET A 1 1.89 -12.37 -13.08
N GLN A 2 1.23 -13.22 -12.29
CA GLN A 2 -0.24 -13.25 -12.24
C GLN A 2 -0.72 -11.98 -11.49
N LYS A 3 -1.69 -11.24 -12.06
CA LYS A 3 -2.26 -10.07 -11.36
C LYS A 3 -3.05 -10.57 -10.14
N ALA A 4 -2.66 -10.12 -8.95
CA ALA A 4 -3.45 -10.36 -7.75
C ALA A 4 -4.72 -9.51 -7.79
N THR A 5 -5.86 -10.10 -7.44
CA THR A 5 -7.12 -9.37 -7.26
C THR A 5 -7.17 -8.73 -5.87
N ARG A 6 -7.92 -7.63 -5.72
CA ARG A 6 -8.11 -6.97 -4.41
C ARG A 6 -8.54 -7.95 -3.32
N LYS A 7 -9.54 -8.80 -3.63
CA LYS A 7 -10.02 -9.84 -2.73
C LYS A 7 -8.90 -10.78 -2.26
N ARG A 8 -8.08 -11.26 -3.19
CA ARG A 8 -6.95 -12.15 -2.86
C ARG A 8 -5.96 -11.48 -1.91
N ILE A 9 -5.66 -10.19 -2.10
CA ILE A 9 -4.73 -9.45 -1.23
C ILE A 9 -5.30 -9.34 0.18
N LEU A 10 -6.57 -8.94 0.32
CA LEU A 10 -7.22 -8.80 1.63
C LEU A 10 -7.33 -10.15 2.36
N ASP A 11 -7.66 -11.23 1.64
CA ASP A 11 -7.71 -12.58 2.19
C ASP A 11 -6.34 -13.04 2.69
N LEU A 12 -5.26 -12.71 1.95
CA LEU A 12 -3.89 -13.00 2.37
C LEU A 12 -3.49 -12.20 3.62
N CYS A 13 -3.85 -10.92 3.70
CA CYS A 13 -3.58 -10.11 4.89
C CYS A 13 -4.25 -10.69 6.14
N LYS A 14 -5.52 -11.10 6.03
CA LYS A 14 -6.24 -11.76 7.13
C LYS A 14 -5.65 -13.12 7.50
N LYS A 15 -5.38 -13.97 6.50
CA LYS A 15 -4.87 -15.33 6.71
C LYS A 15 -3.51 -15.34 7.43
N ASN A 16 -2.65 -14.36 7.14
CA ASN A 16 -1.30 -14.28 7.71
C ASN A 16 -1.19 -13.29 8.89
N ASP A 17 -2.32 -12.83 9.43
CA ASP A 17 -2.39 -11.86 10.52
C ASP A 17 -1.51 -10.61 10.31
N ILE A 18 -1.49 -10.09 9.08
CA ILE A 18 -0.69 -8.91 8.73
C ILE A 18 -1.26 -7.68 9.44
N LYS A 19 -0.41 -6.97 10.17
CA LYS A 19 -0.79 -5.75 10.91
C LYS A 19 -0.54 -4.47 10.11
N PHE A 20 0.52 -4.46 9.31
CA PHE A 20 0.96 -3.29 8.55
C PHE A 20 1.27 -3.64 7.11
N VAL A 21 1.01 -2.70 6.22
CA VAL A 21 1.35 -2.78 4.80
C VAL A 21 2.10 -1.52 4.41
N GLN A 22 3.21 -1.69 3.71
CA GLN A 22 3.94 -0.57 3.11
C GLN A 22 3.52 -0.43 1.65
N LEU A 23 3.08 0.77 1.29
CA LEU A 23 2.93 1.18 -0.10
C LEU A 23 4.24 1.82 -0.53
N TRP A 24 4.82 1.30 -1.61
CA TRP A 24 6.07 1.81 -2.15
C TRP A 24 5.83 2.62 -3.42
N SER A 25 6.59 3.70 -3.52
CA SER A 25 6.63 4.61 -4.67
C SER A 25 8.09 5.01 -4.91
N THR A 26 8.36 5.56 -6.09
CA THR A 26 9.63 6.20 -6.40
C THR A 26 9.38 7.62 -6.86
N ASP A 27 10.22 8.56 -6.41
CA ASP A 27 10.20 9.94 -6.91
C ASP A 27 10.89 10.07 -8.28
N ILE A 28 11.00 11.29 -8.81
CA ILE A 28 11.57 11.51 -10.14
C ILE A 28 13.07 11.24 -10.21
N LEU A 29 13.76 11.28 -9.06
CA LEU A 29 15.17 10.96 -8.92
C LEU A 29 15.41 9.46 -8.68
N GLY A 30 14.33 8.67 -8.59
CA GLY A 30 14.35 7.23 -8.36
C GLY A 30 14.54 6.83 -6.90
N GLN A 31 14.38 7.75 -5.94
CA GLN A 31 14.46 7.41 -4.52
C GLN A 31 13.20 6.66 -4.08
N LEU A 32 13.38 5.57 -3.33
CA LEU A 32 12.28 4.81 -2.74
C LEU A 32 11.61 5.63 -1.63
N LYS A 33 10.32 5.89 -1.78
CA LYS A 33 9.46 6.44 -0.72
C LYS A 33 8.45 5.37 -0.29
N SER A 34 8.06 5.39 0.98
CA SER A 34 7.13 4.41 1.53
C SER A 34 6.10 5.04 2.46
N LEU A 35 4.86 4.61 2.35
CA LEU A 35 3.78 4.93 3.29
C LEU A 35 3.34 3.65 4.01
N THR A 36 3.34 3.68 5.35
CA THR A 36 2.87 2.55 6.16
C THR A 36 1.41 2.74 6.56
N LEU A 37 0.58 1.73 6.27
CA LEU A 37 -0.83 1.66 6.64
C LEU A 37 -1.06 0.51 7.61
N THR A 38 -2.08 0.59 8.47
CA THR A 38 -2.62 -0.61 9.12
C THR A 38 -3.40 -1.45 8.10
N SER A 39 -3.41 -2.76 8.28
CA SER A 39 -4.16 -3.67 7.39
C SER A 39 -5.67 -3.39 7.36
N GLU A 40 -6.21 -2.79 8.43
CA GLU A 40 -7.60 -2.31 8.52
C GLU A 40 -7.90 -1.16 7.53
N LYS A 41 -6.90 -0.31 7.22
CA LYS A 41 -7.05 0.80 6.27
C LYS A 41 -6.82 0.37 4.81
N LEU A 42 -6.25 -0.82 4.59
CA LEU A 42 -5.91 -1.33 3.26
C LEU A 42 -7.11 -1.43 2.29
N PRO A 43 -8.33 -1.86 2.71
CA PRO A 43 -9.47 -1.95 1.81
C PRO A 43 -9.86 -0.60 1.18
N SER A 44 -9.93 0.46 1.99
CA SER A 44 -10.22 1.82 1.50
C SER A 44 -9.07 2.34 0.64
N ALA A 45 -7.81 2.13 1.05
CA ALA A 45 -6.64 2.52 0.25
C ALA A 45 -6.59 1.84 -1.14
N LEU A 46 -7.11 0.62 -1.29
CA LEU A 46 -7.20 -0.09 -2.58
C LEU A 46 -8.37 0.36 -3.48
N GLU A 47 -9.34 1.10 -2.93
CA GLU A 47 -10.51 1.62 -3.66
C GLU A 47 -10.35 3.10 -3.98
N GLU A 48 -9.94 3.90 -3.00
CA GLU A 48 -9.93 5.36 -3.05
C GLU A 48 -8.50 5.94 -3.17
N GLY A 49 -7.48 5.10 -2.94
CA GLY A 49 -6.10 5.55 -2.78
C GLY A 49 -5.77 5.94 -1.33
N ALA A 50 -4.47 6.10 -1.04
CA ALA A 50 -4.01 6.56 0.26
C ALA A 50 -3.46 7.99 0.13
N SER A 51 -3.88 8.89 1.04
CA SER A 51 -3.32 10.23 1.11
C SER A 51 -1.85 10.20 1.56
N PHE A 52 -1.04 11.01 0.91
CA PHE A 52 0.39 11.14 1.17
C PHE A 52 0.78 12.62 1.05
N ASP A 53 1.71 13.09 1.89
CA ASP A 53 2.22 14.45 1.84
C ASP A 53 3.25 14.59 0.70
N GLY A 54 2.81 15.17 -0.41
CA GLY A 54 3.61 15.34 -1.62
C GLY A 54 4.84 16.25 -1.45
N SER A 55 4.93 17.04 -0.38
CA SER A 55 6.16 17.82 -0.09
C SER A 55 7.36 16.94 0.26
N SER A 56 7.12 15.66 0.55
CA SER A 56 8.16 14.65 0.85
C SER A 56 8.73 13.95 -0.40
N VAL A 57 8.34 14.39 -1.60
CA VAL A 57 8.79 13.86 -2.90
C VAL A 57 9.58 14.95 -3.63
N GLU A 58 10.72 14.55 -4.22
CA GLU A 58 11.61 15.41 -5.03
C GLU A 58 11.33 15.27 -6.53
#